data_AF-A0A7V5CN91-F1
#
_entry.id   AF-A0A7V5CN91-F1
#
_cell.length_a   1.000
_cell.length_b   1.000
_cell.length_c   1.000
_cell.angle_alpha   90.00
_cell.angle_beta   90.00
_cell.angle_gamma   90.00
#
_symmetry.space_group_name_H-M   'P 1'
#
loop_
_entity.id
_entity.type
_entity.pdbx_description
1 polymer ?
#
loop_
_entity_poly.entity_id
_entity_poly.type
_entity_poly.pdbx_seq_one_letter_code
_entity_poly.pdbx_strand_id
1 'polypeptide(L)'
;MRLVDLTHSMSRRSPAGDTIPVVVRSIDPIHRVPLDSLVTLATVVDLTQRPDAAYITRADISKIAVADIAGCILRTDWSDDYLTGRRRLVPELTIDAAAWLLQGGVRTIAADFPITTDAADFLMHNNCVLIHCLTNISGLELGIVRLVALPLKFEDTFSAEARIIAMEE
;
A
#
# COMPACT_ATOMS: atom_id res chain seq x y z
N MET A 1 -5.67 -6.12 20.77
CA MET A 1 -6.50 -5.51 19.71
C MET A 1 -6.50 -3.99 19.75
N ARG A 2 -5.56 -3.39 19.03
CA ARG A 2 -5.47 -1.95 18.73
C ARG A 2 -5.85 -1.72 17.27
N LEU A 3 -6.58 -0.65 17.00
CA LEU A 3 -6.94 -0.23 15.64
C LEU A 3 -6.09 0.98 15.25
N VAL A 4 -5.51 0.93 14.06
CA VAL A 4 -4.75 2.04 13.48
C VAL A 4 -5.42 2.45 12.17
N ASP A 5 -5.79 3.72 12.09
CA ASP A 5 -6.38 4.32 10.89
C ASP A 5 -5.28 4.70 9.91
N LEU A 6 -5.25 4.04 8.76
CA LEU A 6 -4.25 4.24 7.72
C LEU A 6 -4.72 5.19 6.61
N THR A 7 -5.82 5.91 6.86
CA THR A 7 -6.41 6.86 5.92
C THR A 7 -6.44 8.26 6.53
N HIS A 8 -5.91 9.26 5.82
CA HIS A 8 -6.02 10.64 6.24
C HIS A 8 -7.40 11.21 5.93
N SER A 9 -7.79 12.24 6.67
CA SER A 9 -8.98 13.03 6.34
C SER A 9 -8.78 13.78 5.02
N MET A 10 -9.84 13.90 4.22
CA MET A 10 -9.87 14.77 3.02
C MET A 10 -9.68 16.27 3.34
N SER A 11 -9.76 16.64 4.62
CA SER A 11 -9.38 17.98 5.10
C SER A 11 -7.87 18.17 5.28
N ARG A 12 -7.09 17.08 5.36
CA ARG A 12 -5.63 17.14 5.40
C ARG A 12 -5.13 17.38 3.98
N ARG A 13 -4.55 18.55 3.75
CA ARG A 13 -4.06 18.99 2.44
C ARG A 13 -2.58 19.27 2.52
N SER A 14 -1.88 19.09 1.40
CA SER A 14 -0.55 19.67 1.25
C SER A 14 -0.63 21.20 1.39
N PRO A 15 0.46 21.90 1.71
CA PRO A 15 0.47 23.37 1.72
C PRO A 15 0.08 24.01 0.38
N ALA A 16 0.15 23.26 -0.73
CA ALA A 16 -0.31 23.70 -2.04
C ALA A 16 -1.82 23.48 -2.27
N GLY A 17 -2.52 22.87 -1.31
CA GLY A 17 -3.96 22.58 -1.38
C GLY A 17 -4.30 21.20 -1.98
N ASP A 18 -3.29 20.41 -2.35
CA ASP A 18 -3.47 19.08 -2.94
C ASP A 18 -3.94 18.06 -1.90
N THR A 19 -4.79 17.14 -2.34
CA THR A 19 -5.21 15.94 -1.59
C THR A 19 -4.80 14.70 -2.39
N ILE A 20 -4.36 13.65 -1.69
CA ILE A 20 -4.00 12.37 -2.33
C ILE A 20 -4.95 11.29 -1.83
N PRO A 21 -5.98 10.87 -2.58
CA PRO A 21 -6.94 9.92 -2.04
C PRO A 21 -6.27 8.58 -1.73
N VAL A 22 -6.71 7.94 -0.64
CA VAL A 22 -6.37 6.54 -0.36
C VAL A 22 -7.31 5.68 -1.18
N VAL A 23 -6.76 4.87 -2.07
CA VAL A 23 -7.56 4.11 -3.03
C VAL A 23 -7.14 2.66 -3.09
N VAL A 24 -8.11 1.83 -3.42
CA VAL A 24 -7.92 0.43 -3.81
C VAL A 24 -8.02 0.36 -5.33
N ARG A 25 -7.15 -0.42 -5.97
CA ARG A 25 -7.14 -0.68 -7.41
C ARG A 25 -6.98 -2.17 -7.67
N SER A 26 -7.66 -2.67 -8.70
CA SER A 26 -7.61 -4.08 -9.13
C SER A 26 -7.74 -4.18 -10.65
N ILE A 27 -7.39 -5.33 -11.21
CA ILE A 27 -7.71 -5.69 -12.60
C ILE A 27 -9.19 -6.05 -12.77
N ASP A 28 -9.83 -6.55 -11.71
CA ASP A 28 -11.26 -6.81 -11.69
C ASP A 28 -12.03 -5.54 -11.27
N PRO A 29 -13.27 -5.33 -11.74
CA PRO A 29 -14.12 -4.27 -11.22
C PRO A 29 -14.25 -4.36 -9.70
N ILE A 30 -14.10 -3.23 -9.00
CA ILE A 30 -14.00 -3.16 -7.54
C ILE A 30 -15.16 -3.86 -6.83
N HIS A 31 -16.38 -3.76 -7.35
CA HIS A 31 -17.56 -4.44 -6.77
C HIS A 31 -17.49 -5.97 -6.80
N ARG A 32 -16.55 -6.56 -7.56
CA ARG A 32 -16.33 -8.01 -7.72
C ARG A 32 -15.07 -8.52 -7.02
N VAL A 33 -14.22 -7.62 -6.50
CA VAL A 33 -13.01 -8.03 -5.79
C VAL A 33 -13.39 -8.87 -4.56
N PRO A 34 -12.80 -10.07 -4.36
CA PRO A 34 -13.09 -10.91 -3.22
C PRO A 34 -12.77 -10.23 -1.89
N LEU A 35 -13.64 -10.40 -0.89
CA LEU A 35 -13.43 -9.81 0.44
C LEU A 35 -12.15 -10.31 1.11
N ASP A 36 -11.72 -11.54 0.85
CA ASP A 36 -10.47 -12.11 1.40
C ASP A 36 -9.22 -11.39 0.85
N SER A 37 -9.32 -10.74 -0.31
CA SER A 37 -8.26 -9.85 -0.85
C SER A 37 -8.30 -8.44 -0.24
N LEU A 38 -9.42 -8.07 0.38
CA LEU A 38 -9.64 -6.78 1.03
C LEU A 38 -9.45 -6.86 2.55
N VAL A 39 -9.48 -8.07 3.12
CA VAL A 39 -9.30 -8.36 4.55
C VAL A 39 -8.28 -9.49 4.68
N THR A 40 -7.01 -9.14 4.86
CA THR A 40 -5.90 -10.09 4.88
C THR A 40 -4.94 -9.83 6.04
N LEU A 41 -4.18 -10.85 6.45
CA LEU A 41 -2.94 -10.59 7.18
C LEU A 41 -1.93 -9.95 6.24
N ALA A 42 -1.18 -8.97 6.74
CA ALA A 42 -0.17 -8.27 5.98
C ALA A 42 1.13 -8.08 6.78
N THR A 43 2.26 -8.32 6.14
CA THR A 43 3.58 -8.01 6.71
C THR A 43 3.89 -6.54 6.49
N VAL A 44 4.32 -5.85 7.54
CA VAL A 44 4.81 -4.47 7.46
C VAL A 44 6.29 -4.52 7.10
N VAL A 45 6.62 -3.98 5.93
CA VAL A 45 7.98 -3.90 5.40
C VAL A 45 8.44 -2.45 5.52
N ASP A 46 9.32 -2.20 6.50
CA ASP A 46 9.88 -0.87 6.73
C ASP A 46 11.02 -0.57 5.75
N LEU A 47 10.76 0.37 4.83
CA LEU A 47 11.69 0.84 3.80
C LEU A 47 12.14 2.29 4.05
N THR A 48 11.97 2.81 5.27
CA THR A 48 12.33 4.20 5.61
C THR A 48 13.83 4.46 5.60
N GLN A 49 14.65 3.45 5.86
CA GLN A 49 16.12 3.52 5.93
C GLN A 49 16.83 3.04 4.65
N ARG A 50 16.11 2.96 3.52
CA ARG A 50 16.70 2.50 2.26
C ARG A 50 17.74 3.51 1.72
N PRO A 51 18.79 3.04 1.03
CA PRO A 51 19.86 3.91 0.53
C PRO A 51 19.42 4.77 -0.67
N ASP A 52 18.55 4.23 -1.54
CA ASP A 52 18.00 4.97 -2.68
C ASP A 52 16.55 5.38 -2.39
N ALA A 53 16.30 6.68 -2.31
CA ALA A 53 14.96 7.20 -2.06
C ALA A 53 14.03 7.04 -3.28
N ALA A 54 14.56 6.93 -4.50
CA ALA A 54 13.77 6.88 -5.73
C ALA A 54 13.26 5.47 -6.04
N TYR A 55 14.10 4.44 -5.95
CA TYR A 55 13.70 3.08 -6.33
C TYR A 55 13.62 2.14 -5.13
N ILE A 56 12.58 1.32 -5.11
CA ILE A 56 12.44 0.17 -4.21
C ILE A 56 12.78 -1.07 -5.02
N THR A 57 13.96 -1.63 -4.75
CA THR A 57 14.50 -2.78 -5.46
C THR A 57 14.23 -4.08 -4.72
N ARG A 58 14.42 -5.21 -5.41
CA ARG A 58 14.38 -6.52 -4.77
C ARG A 58 15.33 -6.61 -3.58
N ALA A 59 16.52 -6.00 -3.66
CA ALA A 59 17.50 -6.04 -2.58
C ALA A 59 17.05 -5.27 -1.33
N ASP A 60 16.16 -4.30 -1.47
CA ASP A 60 15.58 -3.57 -0.34
C ASP A 60 14.53 -4.43 0.38
N ILE A 61 13.68 -5.11 -0.39
CA ILE A 61 12.59 -5.93 0.17
C ILE A 61 13.09 -7.30 0.64
N SER A 62 14.00 -7.95 -0.09
CA SER A 62 14.46 -9.31 0.22
C SER A 62 15.29 -9.41 1.50
N LYS A 63 15.77 -8.28 2.03
CA LYS A 63 16.41 -8.21 3.35
C LYS A 63 15.40 -8.37 4.49
N ILE A 64 14.12 -8.16 4.21
CA ILE A 64 13.04 -8.17 5.17
C ILE A 64 12.27 -9.47 4.97
N ALA A 65 12.07 -10.22 6.06
CA ALA A 65 11.26 -11.43 6.01
C ALA A 65 9.81 -11.04 5.73
N VAL A 66 9.33 -11.34 4.52
CA VAL A 66 7.90 -11.34 4.22
C VAL A 66 7.36 -12.68 4.70
N ALA A 67 6.40 -12.65 5.62
CA ALA A 67 5.74 -13.87 6.04
C ALA A 67 4.99 -14.46 4.84
N ASP A 68 4.81 -15.78 4.80
CA ASP A 68 4.02 -16.47 3.77
C ASP A 68 2.52 -16.16 3.96
N ILE A 69 2.17 -14.90 3.77
CA ILE A 69 0.83 -14.32 3.94
C ILE A 69 0.50 -13.45 2.74
N ALA A 70 -0.78 -13.38 2.40
CA ALA A 70 -1.23 -12.78 1.15
C ALA A 70 -1.07 -11.24 1.10
N GLY A 71 -0.84 -10.56 2.23
CA GLY A 71 -0.71 -9.11 2.29
C GLY A 71 0.70 -8.60 2.58
N CYS A 72 1.03 -7.43 2.03
CA CYS A 72 2.26 -6.70 2.33
C CYS A 72 1.98 -5.19 2.42
N ILE A 73 2.52 -4.51 3.42
CA ILE A 73 2.46 -3.05 3.59
C ILE A 73 3.89 -2.49 3.44
N LEU A 74 4.13 -1.74 2.37
CA LEU A 74 5.40 -1.08 2.08
C LEU A 74 5.40 0.33 2.69
N ARG A 75 6.26 0.56 3.68
CA ARG A 75 6.34 1.84 4.41
C ARG A 75 7.57 2.64 3.99
N THR A 76 7.36 3.89 3.60
CA THR A 76 8.41 4.87 3.23
C THR A 76 8.27 6.23 3.91
N ASP A 77 7.17 6.43 4.64
CA ASP A 77 6.62 7.65 5.22
C ASP A 77 6.34 8.76 4.18
N TRP A 78 6.22 8.42 2.89
CA TRP A 78 6.09 9.41 1.80
C TRP A 78 4.80 10.23 1.87
N SER A 79 3.62 9.62 2.05
CA SER A 79 2.36 10.36 2.10
C SER A 79 2.30 11.33 3.28
N ASP A 80 2.82 10.94 4.44
CA ASP A 80 2.86 11.83 5.61
C ASP A 80 3.82 13.02 5.39
N ASP A 81 4.98 12.78 4.80
CA ASP A 81 5.90 13.84 4.38
C ASP A 81 5.23 14.79 3.36
N TYR A 82 4.57 14.23 2.33
CA TYR A 82 3.86 15.00 1.31
C TYR A 82 2.79 15.91 1.92
N LEU A 83 1.96 15.37 2.80
CA LEU A 83 0.85 16.09 3.45
C LEU A 83 1.33 17.11 4.48
N THR A 84 2.56 16.99 5.00
CA THR A 84 3.19 18.01 5.86
C THR A 84 3.99 19.05 5.06
N GLY A 85 4.04 18.92 3.73
CA GLY A 85 4.74 19.84 2.83
C GLY A 85 6.21 19.48 2.57
N ARG A 86 6.72 18.42 3.19
CA ARG A 86 8.06 17.90 2.90
C ARG A 86 8.04 17.17 1.55
N ARG A 87 8.61 17.79 0.53
CA ARG A 87 8.69 17.20 -0.81
C ARG A 87 9.86 16.22 -0.89
N ARG A 88 9.53 14.97 -1.22
CA ARG A 88 10.49 13.90 -1.54
C ARG A 88 10.15 13.32 -2.90
N LEU A 89 11.14 12.74 -3.56
CA LEU A 89 10.90 11.92 -4.75
C LEU A 89 9.89 10.83 -4.40
N VAL A 90 8.95 10.60 -5.30
CA VAL A 90 7.98 9.51 -5.18
C VAL A 90 8.76 8.19 -5.32
N PRO A 91 8.64 7.26 -4.36
CA PRO A 91 9.22 5.94 -4.50
C PRO A 91 8.61 5.19 -5.68
N GLU A 92 9.44 4.53 -6.47
CA GLU A 92 9.03 3.66 -7.58
C GLU A 92 9.42 2.21 -7.26
N LEU A 93 8.44 1.31 -7.29
CA LEU A 93 8.67 -0.12 -7.13
C LEU A 93 9.21 -0.68 -8.46
N THR A 94 10.33 -1.40 -8.43
CA THR A 94 10.83 -2.05 -9.66
C THR A 94 10.04 -3.32 -9.98
N ILE A 95 10.02 -3.72 -11.26
CA ILE A 95 9.37 -4.97 -11.70
C ILE A 95 9.98 -6.19 -10.99
N ASP A 96 11.31 -6.22 -10.79
CA ASP A 96 11.97 -7.32 -10.08
C ASP A 96 11.56 -7.40 -8.61
N ALA A 97 11.38 -6.25 -7.94
CA ALA A 97 10.84 -6.20 -6.58
C ALA A 97 9.38 -6.70 -6.53
N ALA A 98 8.55 -6.27 -7.48
CA ALA A 98 7.17 -6.73 -7.61
C ALA A 98 7.08 -8.25 -7.88
N ALA A 99 7.92 -8.77 -8.77
CA ALA A 99 7.99 -10.20 -9.08
C ALA A 99 8.40 -11.02 -7.85
N TRP A 100 9.36 -10.54 -7.05
CA TRP A 100 9.76 -11.19 -5.82
C TRP A 100 8.63 -11.27 -4.79
N LEU A 101 7.84 -10.19 -4.62
CA LEU A 101 6.65 -10.19 -3.75
C LEU A 101 5.61 -11.22 -4.21
N LEU A 102 5.31 -11.28 -5.51
CA LEU A 102 4.35 -12.25 -6.07
C LEU A 102 4.81 -13.71 -5.88
N GLN A 103 6.11 -13.96 -6.06
CA GLN A 103 6.73 -15.28 -5.83
C GLN A 103 6.62 -15.70 -4.36
N GLY A 104 6.69 -14.74 -3.43
CA GLY A 104 6.48 -14.95 -2.00
C GLY A 104 5.00 -15.12 -1.59
N GLY A 105 4.07 -15.22 -2.53
CA GLY A 105 2.65 -15.45 -2.23
C GLY A 105 1.82 -14.19 -1.99
N VAL A 106 2.42 -13.00 -2.06
CA VAL A 106 1.69 -11.73 -1.87
C VAL A 106 0.68 -11.52 -2.99
N ARG A 107 -0.56 -11.19 -2.63
CA ARG A 107 -1.70 -10.87 -3.52
C ARG A 107 -2.39 -9.56 -3.17
N THR A 108 -1.96 -8.90 -2.10
CA THR A 108 -2.41 -7.56 -1.72
C THR A 108 -1.20 -6.73 -1.32
N ILE A 109 -0.96 -5.62 -2.00
CA ILE A 109 0.13 -4.69 -1.69
C ILE A 109 -0.46 -3.35 -1.31
N ALA A 110 -0.14 -2.93 -0.08
CA ALA A 110 -0.44 -1.62 0.47
C ALA A 110 0.83 -0.76 0.50
N ALA A 111 0.73 0.52 0.19
CA ALA A 111 1.86 1.44 0.23
C ALA A 111 1.44 2.87 0.66
N ASP A 112 2.35 3.59 1.29
CA ASP A 112 2.20 5.03 1.56
C ASP A 112 2.65 5.92 0.40
N PHE A 113 2.85 5.36 -0.78
CA PHE A 113 3.16 6.08 -2.02
C PHE A 113 2.30 5.52 -3.16
N PRO A 114 2.08 6.28 -4.23
CA PRO A 114 1.37 5.77 -5.40
C PRO A 114 2.20 4.69 -6.10
N ILE A 115 1.63 3.50 -6.26
CA ILE A 115 2.23 2.43 -7.07
C ILE A 115 1.76 2.65 -8.52
N THR A 116 2.67 3.06 -9.39
CA THR A 116 2.37 3.48 -10.77
C THR A 116 3.12 2.63 -11.80
N THR A 117 2.92 2.97 -13.08
CA THR A 117 3.68 2.47 -14.23
C THR A 117 3.72 0.94 -14.35
N ASP A 118 4.82 0.40 -14.86
CA ASP A 118 4.97 -1.00 -15.25
C ASP A 118 4.82 -1.95 -14.06
N ALA A 119 5.21 -1.55 -12.85
CA ALA A 119 5.06 -2.38 -11.67
C ALA A 119 3.60 -2.52 -11.25
N ALA A 120 2.81 -1.44 -11.32
CA ALA A 120 1.38 -1.50 -11.04
C ALA A 120 0.67 -2.43 -12.03
N ASP A 121 0.96 -2.26 -13.33
CA ASP A 121 0.36 -3.08 -14.39
C ASP A 121 0.77 -4.55 -14.22
N PHE A 122 2.05 -4.82 -14.00
CA PHE A 122 2.55 -6.18 -13.76
C PHE A 122 1.87 -6.85 -12.55
N LEU A 123 1.73 -6.14 -11.42
CA LEU A 123 1.08 -6.66 -10.22
C LEU A 123 -0.41 -6.99 -10.48
N MET A 124 -1.16 -6.06 -11.06
CA MET A 124 -2.59 -6.25 -11.30
C MET A 124 -2.87 -7.38 -12.31
N HIS A 125 -2.06 -7.49 -13.38
CA HIS A 125 -2.19 -8.60 -14.33
C HIS A 125 -1.93 -9.98 -13.69
N ASN A 126 -1.26 -10.01 -12.54
CA ASN A 126 -1.07 -11.21 -11.72
C ASN A 126 -2.05 -11.27 -10.53
N ASN A 127 -3.24 -10.67 -10.68
CA ASN A 127 -4.33 -10.70 -9.70
C ASN A 127 -3.94 -10.14 -8.31
N CYS A 128 -3.03 -9.18 -8.27
CA CYS A 128 -2.68 -8.47 -7.05
C CYS A 128 -3.56 -7.22 -6.87
N VAL A 129 -4.15 -7.07 -5.69
CA VAL A 129 -4.87 -5.85 -5.29
C VAL A 129 -3.88 -4.82 -4.79
N LEU A 130 -3.99 -3.59 -5.28
CA LEU A 130 -3.14 -2.47 -4.89
C LEU A 130 -3.91 -1.53 -3.99
N ILE A 131 -3.28 -1.10 -2.90
CA ILE A 131 -3.78 -0.07 -1.98
C ILE A 131 -2.67 0.96 -1.86
N HIS A 132 -2.96 2.23 -2.13
CA HIS A 132 -1.90 3.24 -2.17
C HIS A 132 -2.26 4.55 -1.50
N CYS A 133 -1.23 5.36 -1.23
CA CYS A 133 -1.29 6.66 -0.53
C CYS A 133 -1.71 6.58 0.94
N LEU A 134 -1.45 5.45 1.60
CA LEU A 134 -1.68 5.27 3.04
C LEU A 134 -0.92 6.29 3.89
N THR A 135 -1.44 6.58 5.08
CA THR A 135 -0.79 7.46 6.08
C THR A 135 -0.74 6.78 7.44
N ASN A 136 -0.02 7.37 8.40
CA ASN A 136 0.04 6.91 9.80
C ASN A 136 0.59 5.48 9.97
N ILE A 137 1.29 4.92 8.98
CA ILE A 137 1.89 3.58 9.08
C ILE A 137 2.93 3.52 10.21
N SER A 138 3.56 4.66 10.52
CA SER A 138 4.45 4.81 11.68
C SER A 138 3.79 4.54 13.03
N GLY A 139 2.46 4.52 13.10
CA GLY A 139 1.68 4.14 14.27
C GLY A 139 1.50 2.63 14.46
N LEU A 140 1.97 1.80 13.53
CA LEU A 140 2.02 0.33 13.69
C LEU A 140 3.26 -0.06 14.50
N GLU A 141 3.06 -0.92 15.49
CA GLU A 141 4.07 -1.48 16.39
C GLU A 141 4.38 -2.95 16.04
N LEU A 142 3.44 -3.66 15.41
CA LEU A 142 3.63 -5.05 15.01
C LEU A 142 4.08 -5.18 13.55
N GLY A 143 4.99 -6.15 13.31
CA GLY A 143 5.46 -6.47 11.95
C GLY A 143 4.44 -7.26 11.11
N ILE A 144 3.40 -7.81 11.72
CA ILE A 144 2.28 -8.48 11.03
C ILE A 144 0.98 -7.95 11.62
N VAL A 145 0.08 -7.49 10.77
CA VAL A 145 -1.20 -6.90 11.15
C VAL A 145 -2.33 -7.45 10.29
N ARG A 146 -3.58 -7.34 10.74
CA ARG A 146 -4.75 -7.56 9.88
C ARG A 146 -5.08 -6.27 9.15
N LEU A 147 -4.87 -6.25 7.84
CA LEU A 147 -5.20 -5.14 6.96
C LEU A 147 -6.66 -5.27 6.49
N VAL A 148 -7.42 -4.19 6.62
CA VAL A 148 -8.81 -4.09 6.16
C VAL A 148 -8.92 -2.89 5.23
N ALA A 149 -9.19 -3.15 3.96
CA ALA A 149 -9.23 -2.18 2.88
C ALA A 149 -10.60 -2.21 2.20
N LEU A 150 -11.54 -1.37 2.64
CA LEU A 150 -12.92 -1.43 2.17
C LEU A 150 -13.22 -0.25 1.22
N PRO A 151 -13.11 -0.45 -0.10
CA PRO A 151 -13.47 0.58 -1.06
C PRO A 151 -14.96 0.78 -1.18
N LEU A 152 -15.36 1.95 -1.66
CA LEU A 152 -16.73 2.16 -2.13
C LEU A 152 -17.06 1.17 -3.25
N LYS A 153 -18.22 0.52 -3.13
CA LYS A 153 -18.63 -0.57 -4.02
C LYS A 153 -19.26 -0.04 -5.32
N PHE A 154 -18.48 0.70 -6.09
CA PHE A 154 -18.91 1.21 -7.39
C PHE A 154 -18.94 0.10 -8.45
N GLU A 155 -19.99 0.13 -9.27
CA GLU A 155 -20.10 -0.73 -10.44
C GLU A 155 -19.17 -0.25 -11.55
N ASP A 156 -18.59 -1.20 -12.29
CA ASP A 156 -17.76 -0.96 -13.48
C ASP A 156 -16.56 0.00 -13.31
N THR A 157 -16.07 0.19 -12.09
CA THR A 157 -14.80 0.89 -11.82
C THR A 157 -13.72 -0.08 -11.36
N PHE A 158 -12.47 0.17 -11.75
CA PHE A 158 -11.30 -0.64 -11.36
C PHE A 158 -10.53 -0.04 -10.17
N SER A 159 -10.98 1.12 -9.70
CA SER A 159 -10.48 1.76 -8.49
C SER A 159 -11.60 2.49 -7.76
N ALA A 160 -11.40 2.66 -6.46
CA ALA A 160 -12.28 3.47 -5.63
C ALA A 160 -11.55 3.91 -4.36
N GLU A 161 -11.95 5.07 -3.82
CA GLU A 161 -11.52 5.52 -2.50
C GLU A 161 -11.98 4.55 -1.42
N ALA A 162 -11.15 4.40 -0.40
CA ALA A 162 -11.36 3.42 0.64
C ALA A 162 -10.92 3.94 2.01
N ARG A 163 -11.64 3.51 3.04
CA ARG A 163 -11.18 3.61 4.42
C ARG A 163 -10.36 2.37 4.73
N ILE A 164 -9.11 2.58 5.10
CA ILE A 164 -8.14 1.52 5.37
C ILE A 164 -7.78 1.55 6.85
N ILE A 165 -7.92 0.42 7.52
CA ILE A 165 -7.49 0.24 8.90
C ILE A 165 -6.59 -0.98 9.02
N ALA A 166 -5.71 -0.94 10.01
CA ALA A 166 -4.96 -2.11 10.45
C ALA A 166 -5.40 -2.48 11.88
N MET A 167 -5.43 -3.79 12.16
CA MET A 167 -5.69 -4.33 13.49
C MET A 167 -4.43 -5.06 13.98
N GLU A 168 -3.98 -4.67 15.17
CA GLU A 168 -2.88 -5.29 15.90
C GLU A 168 -3.46 -6.15 17.02
N GLU A 169 -3.30 -7.47 16.93
CA GLU A 169 -3.88 -8.43 17.89
C GLU A 169 -3.05 -8.53 19.19
#